data_AF-A0A7K0VCN7-F1
#
_entry.id   AF-A0A7K0VCN7-F1
#
_cell.length_a   1.000
_cell.length_b   1.000
_cell.length_c   1.000
_cell.angle_alpha   90.00
_cell.angle_beta   90.00
_cell.angle_gamma   90.00
#
_symmetry.space_group_name_H-M   'P 1'
#
loop_
_entity.id
_entity.type
_entity.pdbx_description
1 polymer ?
#
loop_
_entity_poly.entity_id
_entity_poly.type
_entity_poly.pdbx_seq_one_letter_code
_entity_poly.pdbx_strand_id
1 'polypeptide(L)'
;MADQIVEEMTIKYSLPPDWINQAALAYVPPVGLEDWVEVMSQGRVTVSIGSVRMLLAMKLRANRGIRDSDDISFLLKACGIESIDDAQEIYEHYHAQDVLTNSARERVQYWLDNRQSH
;
A
#
# COMPACT_ATOMS: atom_id res chain seq x y z
N MET A 1 -10.65 -21.98 14.50
CA MET A 1 -11.24 -22.26 13.17
C MET A 1 -10.43 -21.61 12.06
N ALA A 2 -10.23 -20.28 12.06
CA ALA A 2 -9.30 -19.65 11.11
C ALA A 2 -7.83 -20.00 11.39
N ASP A 3 -7.38 -19.92 12.65
CA ASP A 3 -5.98 -20.19 13.01
C ASP A 3 -5.53 -21.63 12.68
N GLN A 4 -6.42 -22.60 12.82
CA GLN A 4 -6.17 -24.00 12.43
C GLN A 4 -5.95 -24.12 10.91
N ILE A 5 -6.77 -23.45 10.11
CA ILE A 5 -6.58 -23.42 8.65
C ILE A 5 -5.26 -22.73 8.29
N VAL A 6 -4.92 -21.63 8.97
CA VAL A 6 -3.65 -20.92 8.76
C VAL A 6 -2.46 -21.84 9.06
N GLU A 7 -2.48 -22.56 10.19
CA GLU A 7 -1.44 -23.52 10.57
C GLU A 7 -1.32 -24.68 9.57
N GLU A 8 -2.45 -25.27 9.17
CA GLU A 8 -2.48 -26.32 8.15
C GLU A 8 -1.88 -25.85 6.80
N MET A 9 -2.22 -24.63 6.37
CA MET A 9 -1.67 -24.02 5.14
C MET A 9 -0.17 -23.74 5.27
N THR A 10 0.28 -23.24 6.42
CA THR A 10 1.71 -23.01 6.73
C THR A 10 2.51 -24.29 6.54
N ILE A 11 2.07 -25.39 7.13
CA ILE A 11 2.74 -26.70 6.99
C ILE A 11 2.68 -27.18 5.54
N LYS A 12 1.48 -27.17 4.94
CA LYS A 12 1.25 -27.73 3.60
C LYS A 12 2.05 -27.03 2.51
N TYR A 13 2.19 -25.70 2.60
CA TYR A 13 2.84 -24.88 1.57
C TYR A 13 4.20 -24.32 2.00
N SER A 14 4.70 -24.70 3.19
CA SER A 14 5.95 -24.18 3.76
C SER A 14 5.99 -22.65 3.82
N LEU A 15 4.86 -22.04 4.21
CA LEU A 15 4.74 -20.59 4.32
C LEU A 15 5.36 -20.11 5.64
N PRO A 16 5.79 -18.84 5.74
CA PRO A 16 6.12 -18.22 7.02
C PRO A 16 4.93 -18.30 8.00
N PRO A 17 5.14 -18.48 9.31
CA PRO A 17 4.03 -18.59 10.28
C PRO A 17 3.06 -17.41 10.29
N ASP A 18 3.51 -16.24 9.86
CA ASP A 18 2.75 -14.99 9.78
C ASP A 18 2.36 -14.62 8.35
N TRP A 19 2.37 -15.56 7.40
CA TRP A 19 2.10 -15.31 5.98
C TRP A 19 0.76 -14.61 5.72
N ILE A 20 -0.22 -14.81 6.60
CA ILE A 20 -1.47 -14.07 6.65
C ILE A 20 -1.65 -13.48 8.04
N ASN A 21 -1.78 -12.16 8.11
CA ASN A 21 -1.89 -11.44 9.37
C ASN A 21 -2.62 -10.09 9.17
N GLN A 22 -2.82 -9.38 10.27
CA GLN A 22 -3.51 -8.09 10.30
C GLN A 22 -2.55 -6.88 10.39
N ALA A 23 -1.24 -7.07 10.23
CA ALA A 23 -0.26 -5.99 10.41
C ALA A 23 -0.45 -4.84 9.42
N ALA A 24 -1.04 -5.11 8.25
CA ALA A 24 -1.36 -4.09 7.26
C ALA A 24 -2.53 -3.17 7.66
N LEU A 25 -3.39 -3.58 8.61
CA LEU A 25 -4.58 -2.80 9.02
C LEU A 25 -4.20 -1.41 9.53
N ALA A 26 -3.03 -1.26 10.15
CA ALA A 26 -2.53 0.02 10.65
C ALA A 26 -2.29 1.07 9.55
N TYR A 27 -2.23 0.66 8.28
CA TYR A 27 -2.00 1.54 7.12
C TYR A 27 -3.24 1.71 6.24
N VAL A 28 -4.30 0.94 6.48
CA VAL A 28 -5.55 1.07 5.72
C VAL A 28 -6.17 2.44 6.03
N PRO A 29 -6.50 3.25 5.01
CA PRO A 29 -7.07 4.56 5.23
C PRO A 29 -8.49 4.48 5.81
N PRO A 30 -8.92 5.48 6.60
CA PRO A 30 -10.27 5.54 7.17
C PRO A 30 -11.36 5.82 6.12
N VAL A 31 -11.00 6.26 4.92
CA VAL A 31 -11.92 6.55 3.80
C VAL A 31 -11.45 5.86 2.52
N GLY A 32 -12.31 5.83 1.49
CA GLY A 32 -12.04 5.16 0.22
C GLY A 32 -12.45 3.70 0.20
N LEU A 33 -13.47 3.29 0.98
CA LEU A 33 -13.94 1.90 0.95
C LEU A 33 -14.40 1.46 -0.46
N GLU A 34 -14.91 2.40 -1.24
CA GLU A 34 -15.32 2.27 -2.64
C GLU A 34 -14.16 1.96 -3.59
N ASP A 35 -12.91 2.25 -3.20
CA ASP A 35 -11.72 2.05 -4.01
C ASP A 35 -11.11 0.65 -3.84
N TRP A 36 -11.70 -0.20 -3.00
CA TRP A 36 -11.37 -1.61 -2.96
C TRP A 36 -12.07 -2.36 -4.10
N VAL A 37 -11.28 -2.94 -4.99
CA VAL A 37 -11.76 -3.75 -6.10
C VAL A 37 -11.68 -5.22 -5.72
N GLU A 38 -12.81 -5.90 -5.64
CA GLU A 38 -12.84 -7.35 -5.48
C GLU A 38 -12.22 -8.01 -6.73
N VAL A 39 -11.20 -8.83 -6.52
CA VAL A 39 -10.53 -9.58 -7.60
C VAL A 39 -10.92 -11.05 -7.62
N MET A 40 -11.34 -11.58 -6.47
CA MET A 40 -11.76 -12.97 -6.33
C MET A 40 -12.69 -13.11 -5.14
N SER A 41 -13.75 -13.89 -5.30
CA SER A 41 -14.59 -14.36 -4.20
C SER A 41 -14.83 -15.85 -4.34
N GLN A 42 -14.50 -16.60 -3.30
CA GLN A 42 -14.68 -18.05 -3.24
C GLN A 42 -15.22 -18.45 -1.86
N GLY A 43 -16.51 -18.79 -1.83
CA GLY A 43 -17.20 -19.21 -0.61
C GLY A 43 -17.25 -18.08 0.42
N ARG A 44 -16.45 -18.20 1.49
CA ARG A 44 -16.35 -17.19 2.58
C ARG A 44 -15.08 -16.36 2.51
N VAL A 45 -14.29 -16.50 1.46
CA VAL A 45 -13.02 -15.78 1.26
C VAL A 45 -13.19 -14.82 0.09
N THR A 46 -12.94 -13.55 0.37
CA THR A 46 -12.86 -12.49 -0.65
C THR A 46 -11.44 -11.95 -0.65
N VAL A 47 -10.89 -11.75 -1.84
CA VAL A 47 -9.63 -11.05 -2.07
C VAL A 47 -9.96 -9.77 -2.82
N SER A 48 -9.54 -8.64 -2.26
CA SER A 48 -9.70 -7.32 -2.85
C SER A 48 -8.36 -6.61 -2.91
N ILE A 49 -8.22 -5.71 -3.87
CA ILE A 49 -7.04 -4.87 -4.07
C ILE A 49 -7.49 -3.42 -4.02
N GLY A 50 -6.77 -2.58 -3.29
CA GLY A 50 -7.02 -1.13 -3.30
C GLY A 50 -6.65 -0.53 -4.66
N SER A 51 -7.33 0.55 -5.05
CA SER A 51 -6.96 1.34 -6.22
C SER A 51 -5.48 1.74 -6.17
N VAL A 52 -4.86 2.00 -7.33
CA VAL A 52 -3.44 2.41 -7.41
C VAL A 52 -3.17 3.64 -6.52
N ARG A 53 -4.12 4.59 -6.48
CA ARG A 53 -4.04 5.80 -5.65
C ARG A 53 -4.11 5.48 -4.16
N MET A 54 -5.01 4.59 -3.75
CA MET A 54 -5.08 4.12 -2.36
C MET A 54 -3.80 3.40 -1.95
N LEU A 55 -3.30 2.49 -2.78
CA LEU A 55 -2.06 1.76 -2.49
C LEU A 55 -0.87 2.71 -2.36
N LEU A 56 -0.80 3.77 -3.18
CA LEU A 56 0.20 4.82 -3.04
C LEU A 56 0.10 5.51 -1.69
N ALA A 57 -1.10 5.94 -1.28
CA ALA A 57 -1.31 6.57 0.03
C ALA A 57 -0.90 5.65 1.19
N MET A 58 -1.29 4.38 1.16
CA MET A 58 -0.91 3.37 2.15
C MET A 58 0.62 3.17 2.22
N LYS A 59 1.30 3.14 1.06
CA LYS A 59 2.75 2.98 0.99
C LYS A 59 3.49 4.22 1.48
N LEU A 60 3.01 5.42 1.15
CA LEU A 60 3.54 6.67 1.69
C LEU A 60 3.31 6.80 3.20
N ARG A 61 2.19 6.28 3.72
CA ARG A 61 1.92 6.18 5.16
C ARG A 61 2.90 5.24 5.86
N ALA A 62 3.17 4.09 5.26
CA ALA A 62 4.06 3.09 5.84
C ALA A 62 5.54 3.50 5.78
N ASN A 63 6.01 3.94 4.61
CA ASN A 63 7.34 4.47 4.32
C ASN A 63 8.51 3.71 5.01
N ARG A 64 8.53 2.37 4.94
CA ARG A 64 9.49 1.53 5.68
C ARG A 64 10.83 1.38 4.97
N GLY A 65 11.52 2.50 4.72
CA GLY A 65 12.88 2.49 4.18
C GLY A 65 12.98 1.80 2.81
N ILE A 66 13.99 0.95 2.62
CA ILE A 66 14.26 0.24 1.35
C ILE A 66 13.08 -0.64 0.92
N ARG A 67 12.36 -1.24 1.88
CA ARG A 67 11.30 -2.21 1.60
C ARG A 67 10.14 -1.63 0.78
N ASP A 68 9.79 -0.37 1.02
CA ASP A 68 8.69 0.29 0.30
C ASP A 68 9.21 1.13 -0.89
N SER A 69 10.53 1.19 -1.16
CA SER A 69 11.11 2.05 -2.21
C SER A 69 10.61 1.75 -3.62
N ASP A 70 10.68 0.48 -4.03
CA ASP A 70 10.34 0.08 -5.39
C ASP A 70 8.82 0.17 -5.60
N ASP A 71 8.04 -0.23 -4.60
CA ASP A 71 6.58 -0.11 -4.62
C ASP A 71 6.14 1.35 -4.73
N ILE A 72 6.73 2.25 -3.93
CA ILE A 72 6.42 3.69 -4.00
C ILE A 72 6.81 4.24 -5.39
N SER A 73 7.99 3.91 -5.90
CA SER A 73 8.43 4.37 -7.23
C SER A 73 7.50 3.92 -8.35
N PHE A 74 7.06 2.66 -8.31
CA PHE A 74 6.09 2.12 -9.25
C PHE A 74 4.75 2.84 -9.16
N LEU A 75 4.25 3.04 -7.93
CA LEU A 75 2.94 3.67 -7.69
C LEU A 75 2.92 5.16 -8.02
N LEU A 76 4.03 5.90 -7.77
CA LEU A 76 4.20 7.29 -8.19
C LEU A 76 4.11 7.42 -9.72
N LYS A 77 4.80 6.52 -10.45
CA LYS A 77 4.73 6.45 -11.91
C LYS A 77 3.32 6.10 -12.40
N ALA A 78 2.70 5.08 -11.81
CA ALA A 78 1.37 4.61 -12.20
C ALA A 78 0.25 5.63 -11.90
N CYS A 79 0.41 6.46 -10.87
CA CYS A 79 -0.50 7.57 -10.58
C CYS A 79 -0.23 8.84 -11.40
N GLY A 80 0.85 8.88 -12.18
CA GLY A 80 1.22 10.05 -12.99
C GLY A 80 1.64 11.25 -12.14
N ILE A 81 2.37 11.02 -11.05
CA ILE A 81 2.84 12.10 -10.16
C ILE A 81 3.90 12.94 -10.87
N GLU A 82 3.70 14.26 -10.88
CA GLU A 82 4.61 15.25 -11.47
C GLU A 82 5.18 16.22 -10.43
N SER A 83 4.55 16.32 -9.26
CA SER A 83 4.97 17.19 -8.17
C SER A 83 4.80 16.55 -6.78
N ILE A 84 5.44 17.12 -5.75
CA ILE A 84 5.16 16.73 -4.36
C ILE A 84 3.69 17.02 -4.02
N ASP A 85 3.11 18.09 -4.55
CA ASP A 85 1.74 18.49 -4.24
C ASP A 85 0.73 17.47 -4.80
N ASP A 86 0.99 16.85 -5.94
CA ASP A 86 0.14 15.78 -6.47
C ASP A 86 0.13 14.55 -5.52
N ALA A 87 1.31 14.21 -5.00
CA ALA A 87 1.44 13.10 -4.04
C ALA A 87 0.77 13.44 -2.71
N GLN A 88 0.86 14.70 -2.28
CA GLN A 88 0.18 15.22 -1.10
C GLN A 88 -1.35 15.18 -1.28
N GLU A 89 -1.88 15.57 -2.44
CA GLU A 89 -3.30 15.53 -2.75
C GLU A 89 -3.86 14.09 -2.67
N ILE A 90 -3.15 13.11 -3.24
CA ILE A 90 -3.53 11.70 -3.11
C ILE A 90 -3.51 11.28 -1.64
N TYR A 91 -2.45 11.62 -0.91
CA TYR A 91 -2.32 11.22 0.49
C TYR A 91 -3.44 11.81 1.37
N GLU A 92 -3.74 13.10 1.21
CA GLU A 92 -4.80 13.80 1.94
C GLU A 92 -6.18 13.24 1.67
N HIS A 93 -6.44 12.83 0.41
CA HIS A 93 -7.71 12.23 0.02
C HIS A 93 -8.05 11.01 0.89
N TYR A 94 -7.06 10.17 1.18
CA TYR A 94 -7.25 8.94 1.97
C TYR A 94 -6.99 9.12 3.48
N HIS A 95 -6.18 10.11 3.88
CA HIS A 95 -5.79 10.32 5.28
C HIS A 95 -6.26 11.67 5.85
N ALA A 96 -7.49 12.08 5.54
CA ALA A 96 -8.22 13.19 6.20
C ALA A 96 -7.37 14.42 6.56
N GLN A 97 -6.80 15.09 5.54
CA GLN A 97 -5.97 16.30 5.69
C GLN A 97 -4.68 16.13 6.51
N ASP A 98 -4.21 14.90 6.72
CA ASP A 98 -2.87 14.66 7.25
C ASP A 98 -1.81 15.01 6.19
N VAL A 99 -0.61 15.36 6.66
CA VAL A 99 0.50 15.74 5.79
C VAL A 99 1.50 14.61 5.61
N LEU A 100 2.09 14.54 4.42
CA LEU A 100 3.23 13.64 4.21
C LEU A 100 4.33 13.97 5.21
N THR A 101 4.84 12.94 5.86
CA THR A 101 6.03 13.07 6.71
C THR A 101 7.22 13.58 5.90
N ASN A 102 8.18 14.25 6.53
CA ASN A 102 9.37 14.77 5.85
C ASN A 102 10.10 13.68 5.06
N SER A 103 10.26 12.48 5.63
CA SER A 103 10.91 11.36 4.94
C SER A 103 10.11 10.83 3.76
N ALA A 104 8.78 10.91 3.79
CA ALA A 104 7.95 10.55 2.63
C ALA A 104 8.07 11.63 1.53
N ARG A 105 8.08 12.92 1.90
CA ARG A 105 8.30 14.02 0.96
C ARG A 105 9.67 13.94 0.30
N GLU A 106 10.73 13.71 1.07
CA GLU A 106 12.09 13.52 0.56
C GLU A 106 12.18 12.36 -0.43
N ARG A 107 11.44 11.27 -0.16
CA ARG A 107 11.37 10.13 -1.08
C ARG A 107 10.68 10.47 -2.39
N VAL A 108 9.54 11.16 -2.33
CA VAL A 108 8.84 11.63 -3.54
C VAL A 108 9.74 12.57 -4.33
N GLN A 109 10.42 13.51 -3.67
CA GLN A 109 11.38 14.41 -4.31
C GLN A 109 12.52 13.66 -4.98
N TYR A 110 13.13 12.70 -4.27
CA TYR A 110 14.19 11.86 -4.82
C TYR A 110 13.74 11.11 -6.07
N TRP A 111 12.53 10.54 -6.05
CA TRP A 111 11.98 9.89 -7.24
C TRP A 111 11.75 10.88 -8.39
N LEU A 112 11.19 12.06 -8.13
CA LEU A 112 10.97 13.12 -9.14
C LEU A 112 12.29 13.54 -9.80
N ASP A 113 13.34 13.71 -9.01
CA ASP A 113 14.67 14.11 -9.50
C ASP A 113 15.34 13.02 -10.35
N ASN A 114 14.98 11.74 -10.14
CA ASN A 114 15.64 10.59 -10.75
C ASN A 114 14.76 9.77 -11.70
N ARG A 115 13.55 10.25 -12.05
CA ARG A 115 12.54 9.49 -12.82
C ARG A 115 12.94 9.07 -14.24
N GLN A 116 14.05 9.59 -14.77
CA GLN A 116 14.61 9.14 -16.07
C GLN A 116 15.52 7.90 -15.94
N SER A 117 15.89 7.53 -14.71
CA SER A 117 16.79 6.41 -14.40
C SER A 117 16.06 5.13 -13.94
N HIS A 118 14.71 5.12 -13.97
CA HIS A 118 13.84 4.05 -13.45
C HIS A 118 12.73 3.66 -14.45
#